data_AF-A0A356APQ7-F1
#
_entry.id   AF-A0A356APQ7-F1
#
_cell.length_a   1.000
_cell.length_b   1.000
_cell.length_c   1.000
_cell.angle_alpha   90.00
_cell.angle_beta   90.00
_cell.angle_gamma   90.00
#
_symmetry.space_group_name_H-M   'P 1'
#
loop_
_entity.id
_entity.type
_entity.pdbx_description
1 polymer ?
#
loop_
_entity_poly.entity_id
_entity_poly.type
_entity_poly.pdbx_seq_one_letter_code
_entity_poly.pdbx_strand_id
1 'polypeptide(L)'
;MNVMREHQEAMIMSYLSTSSSSSSSLYATATSSKRMSGLVSGLDTDELVKQLTMGTQNKIDKQSQNKQIAAWQQNGYREIIAAVAEFNSKYFSSSTSSSSILSSSFFNSTSIVNGSSFLNISGSTSAAKNMVITGITQLASQASFSSAHKVSSEAISTGEIKTQWTKSTITNASMTLNYGGKDYTFYLDNSFAPDQSTGMDQYIKQLNLELDDLGLKDDLEFKLDGSNVALQSKTGKAVTIKSGTQALLDGLGLKAKTTSGADNSIVGETAADTAYFFNHSIAAGSKMDVTVGGQTYTLKIASDIALPVGGDMANTAKALQTGLQESIKANSDLKGKLSVSVSDSGEITFSSASGAVSVTNASQNLKEGLGLSDGASSGQIPTDMTGLFSSYLGESLSGSTVTFDLNGLKKAVTFDESAKDNFDTPEELQGYLQQKLNAAYGDGKITADADASGGLTFQMNSGSETDVLSISASDKSGVLGKDGALHIYAGESNRINTSKTLRDISGELSSSLP
;
A
#
# COMPACT_ATOMS: atom_id res chain seq x y z
N MET A 1 43.17 35.71 14.36
CA MET A 1 44.04 35.91 15.54
C MET A 1 45.45 36.11 15.01
N ASN A 2 45.96 37.35 15.09
CA ASN A 2 47.32 37.87 14.81
C ASN A 2 47.94 37.53 13.44
N VAL A 3 48.21 38.44 12.49
CA VAL A 3 48.63 39.87 12.52
C VAL A 3 49.95 40.13 13.26
N MET A 4 50.85 40.81 12.55
CA MET A 4 52.05 41.56 12.97
C MET A 4 53.37 40.80 13.12
N ARG A 5 54.23 40.93 12.11
CA ARG A 5 55.22 42.02 12.02
C ARG A 5 55.79 42.03 10.58
N GLU A 6 55.50 43.00 9.70
CA GLU A 6 56.07 44.37 9.69
C GLU A 6 57.58 44.37 9.98
N HIS A 7 58.47 45.08 9.29
CA HIS A 7 58.45 45.95 8.12
C HIS A 7 59.94 46.37 7.95
N GLN A 8 60.29 46.88 6.77
CA GLN A 8 61.54 47.60 6.43
C GLN A 8 62.82 46.74 6.28
N GLU A 9 63.60 46.84 5.21
CA GLU A 9 63.79 47.95 4.28
C GLU A 9 64.34 47.45 2.92
N ALA A 10 63.82 48.05 1.85
CA ALA A 10 64.17 47.80 0.47
C ALA A 10 65.27 48.75 -0.02
N MET A 11 65.89 48.38 -1.16
CA MET A 11 66.50 49.27 -2.15
C MET A 11 67.91 49.80 -1.78
N ILE A 12 69.01 49.33 -2.40
CA ILE A 12 69.61 49.78 -3.69
C ILE A 12 71.01 49.11 -3.69
N MET A 13 71.63 48.54 -4.73
CA MET A 13 71.37 48.50 -6.17
C MET A 13 72.10 47.29 -6.80
N SER A 14 71.45 46.75 -7.83
CA SER A 14 71.99 45.93 -8.91
C SER A 14 73.33 46.44 -9.46
N TYR A 15 74.28 45.55 -9.78
CA TYR A 15 74.99 45.50 -11.07
C TYR A 15 75.67 44.13 -11.22
N LEU A 16 75.11 43.23 -12.05
CA LEU A 16 75.92 42.41 -12.95
C LEU A 16 75.09 41.96 -14.17
N SER A 17 75.18 42.79 -15.22
CA SER A 17 75.17 42.48 -16.66
C SER A 17 74.04 41.65 -17.28
N THR A 18 73.18 42.36 -18.02
CA THR A 18 72.36 41.88 -19.14
C THR A 18 73.19 41.83 -20.43
N SER A 19 72.97 40.81 -21.25
CA SER A 19 73.42 40.73 -22.65
C SER A 19 72.59 41.63 -23.57
N SER A 20 73.21 42.58 -24.27
CA SER A 20 73.00 42.84 -25.72
C SER A 20 73.66 44.13 -26.21
N SER A 21 74.48 43.97 -27.25
CA SER A 21 74.68 44.87 -28.41
C SER A 21 75.15 46.33 -28.22
N SER A 22 76.43 46.54 -28.52
CA SER A 22 76.97 47.45 -29.57
C SER A 22 76.16 48.68 -29.97
N SER A 23 76.71 49.90 -29.74
CA SER A 23 77.50 50.69 -30.72
C SER A 23 77.42 52.20 -30.42
N SER A 24 78.61 52.81 -30.26
CA SER A 24 79.02 54.19 -30.62
C SER A 24 77.97 55.31 -30.77
N SER A 25 78.19 56.46 -30.10
CA SER A 25 78.94 57.59 -30.69
C SER A 25 78.86 58.89 -29.86
N LEU A 26 80.05 59.48 -29.72
CA LEU A 26 80.45 60.88 -29.45
C LEU A 26 79.43 62.00 -29.74
N TYR A 27 79.56 63.13 -29.03
CA TYR A 27 79.79 64.52 -29.52
C TYR A 27 79.55 65.50 -28.34
N ALA A 28 80.59 66.14 -27.77
CA ALA A 28 81.11 67.49 -28.07
C ALA A 28 80.24 68.62 -27.43
N THR A 29 80.72 69.75 -26.86
CA THR A 29 81.80 70.68 -27.25
C THR A 29 82.01 71.76 -26.14
N ALA A 30 83.28 72.22 -26.01
CA ALA A 30 83.76 73.61 -25.73
C ALA A 30 83.88 74.23 -24.30
N THR A 31 85.16 74.46 -23.91
CA THR A 31 85.84 75.72 -23.44
C THR A 31 85.19 76.58 -22.35
N SER A 32 85.83 77.05 -21.26
CA SER A 32 87.24 77.44 -21.01
C SER A 32 87.55 77.68 -19.51
N SER A 33 88.85 77.65 -19.16
CA SER A 33 89.54 78.47 -18.13
C SER A 33 89.75 77.92 -16.68
N LYS A 34 90.97 77.43 -16.40
CA LYS A 34 91.68 77.75 -15.14
C LYS A 34 92.50 79.01 -15.41
N ARG A 35 92.17 80.14 -14.77
CA ARG A 35 93.07 81.31 -14.76
C ARG A 35 94.14 81.14 -13.68
N MET A 36 95.34 81.60 -14.04
CA MET A 36 96.40 82.06 -13.16
C MET A 36 95.84 82.67 -11.85
N SER A 37 96.43 82.25 -10.73
CA SER A 37 96.38 82.93 -9.44
C SER A 37 96.74 84.41 -9.61
N GLY A 38 95.72 85.26 -9.63
CA GLY A 38 95.73 86.51 -8.89
C GLY A 38 95.31 86.17 -7.45
N LEU A 39 96.15 86.61 -6.52
CA LEU A 39 96.02 86.53 -5.06
C LEU A 39 94.57 86.79 -4.59
N VAL A 40 94.08 86.00 -3.62
CA VAL A 40 93.03 86.29 -2.60
C VAL A 40 92.42 84.93 -2.18
N SER A 41 92.91 84.34 -1.10
CA SER A 41 92.38 84.46 0.27
C SER A 41 91.23 83.49 0.53
N GLY A 42 91.57 82.42 1.25
CA GLY A 42 90.67 81.38 1.71
C GLY A 42 91.50 80.17 2.07
N LEU A 43 92.33 80.29 3.12
CA LEU A 43 92.97 79.13 3.74
C LEU A 43 91.84 78.26 4.31
N ASP A 44 91.30 77.35 3.49
CA ASP A 44 90.35 76.33 3.92
C ASP A 44 91.12 75.32 4.76
N THR A 45 91.29 75.67 6.04
CA THR A 45 91.98 74.86 7.03
C THR A 45 91.30 73.51 7.21
N ASP A 46 89.99 73.42 6.98
CA ASP A 46 89.23 72.18 7.07
C ASP A 46 89.59 71.24 5.93
N GLU A 47 89.69 71.74 4.70
CA GLU A 47 90.17 70.94 3.57
C GLU A 47 91.63 70.50 3.76
N LEU A 48 92.47 71.33 4.38
CA LEU A 48 93.87 70.98 4.70
C LEU A 48 93.97 69.94 5.83
N VAL A 49 93.18 70.07 6.89
CA VAL A 49 93.08 69.07 7.99
C VAL A 49 92.47 67.78 7.47
N LYS A 50 91.45 67.85 6.62
CA LYS A 50 90.89 66.69 5.93
C LYS A 50 91.92 66.03 5.03
N GLN A 51 92.75 66.78 4.31
CA GLN A 51 93.85 66.23 3.52
C GLN A 51 94.94 65.57 4.38
N LEU A 52 95.27 66.14 5.54
CA LEU A 52 96.21 65.54 6.49
C LEU A 52 95.65 64.31 7.21
N THR A 53 94.33 64.28 7.49
CA THR A 53 93.66 63.16 8.17
C THR A 53 93.15 62.08 7.20
N MET A 54 93.00 62.39 5.91
CA MET A 54 92.59 61.44 4.86
C MET A 54 93.50 60.22 4.79
N GLY A 55 94.81 60.39 5.04
CA GLY A 55 95.75 59.27 5.12
C GLY A 55 95.40 58.27 6.24
N THR A 56 94.89 58.77 7.37
CA THR A 56 94.44 57.96 8.51
C THR A 56 93.03 57.42 8.29
N GLN A 57 92.11 58.24 7.76
CA GLN A 57 90.75 57.82 7.44
C GLN A 57 90.76 56.69 6.40
N ASN A 58 91.56 56.81 5.33
CA ASN A 58 91.74 55.73 4.35
C ASN A 58 92.27 54.44 4.97
N LYS A 59 93.15 54.52 5.99
CA LYS A 59 93.62 53.34 6.72
C LYS A 59 92.49 52.75 7.59
N ILE A 60 91.69 53.59 8.25
CA ILE A 60 90.53 53.16 9.04
C ILE A 60 89.49 52.51 8.14
N ASP A 61 89.16 53.12 7.00
CA ASP A 61 88.20 52.61 6.02
C ASP A 61 88.68 51.29 5.42
N LYS A 62 89.98 51.16 5.12
CA LYS A 62 90.58 49.89 4.69
C LYS A 62 90.45 48.81 5.77
N GLN A 63 90.70 49.15 7.04
CA GLN A 63 90.51 48.20 8.14
C GLN A 63 89.03 47.86 8.38
N SER A 64 88.12 48.83 8.21
CA SER A 64 86.68 48.62 8.31
C SER A 64 86.17 47.71 7.18
N GLN A 65 86.63 47.93 5.95
CA GLN A 65 86.36 47.07 4.81
C GLN A 65 86.92 45.65 5.04
N ASN A 66 88.15 45.52 5.53
CA ASN A 66 88.72 44.22 5.88
C ASN A 66 87.91 43.51 6.96
N LYS A 67 87.44 44.24 7.99
CA LYS A 67 86.56 43.70 9.03
C LYS A 67 85.22 43.23 8.43
N GLN A 68 84.64 43.99 7.51
CA GLN A 68 83.39 43.63 6.84
C GLN A 68 83.56 42.40 5.96
N ILE A 69 84.65 42.33 5.18
CA ILE A 69 85.00 41.16 4.36
C ILE A 69 85.20 39.93 5.24
N ALA A 70 85.91 40.06 6.36
CA ALA A 70 86.09 38.96 7.32
C ALA A 70 84.75 38.52 7.94
N ALA A 71 83.84 39.45 8.25
CA ALA A 71 82.50 39.14 8.75
C ALA A 71 81.64 38.42 7.69
N TRP A 72 81.69 38.84 6.43
CA TRP A 72 81.03 38.14 5.32
C TRP A 72 81.60 36.75 5.08
N GLN A 73 82.92 36.59 5.12
CA GLN A 73 83.57 35.28 5.03
C GLN A 73 83.11 34.38 6.18
N GLN A 74 83.07 34.90 7.42
CA GLN A 74 82.58 34.14 8.58
C GLN A 74 81.12 33.71 8.42
N ASN A 75 80.24 34.61 7.97
CA ASN A 75 78.83 34.28 7.75
C ASN A 75 78.67 33.25 6.62
N GLY A 76 79.40 33.41 5.52
CA GLY A 76 79.42 32.41 4.43
C GLY A 76 79.87 31.03 4.92
N TYR A 77 80.91 30.95 5.76
CA TYR A 77 81.32 29.69 6.36
C TYR A 77 80.26 29.11 7.30
N ARG A 78 79.59 29.94 8.12
CA ARG A 78 78.53 29.49 9.02
C ARG A 78 77.33 28.94 8.27
N GLU A 79 76.92 29.57 7.17
CA GLU A 79 75.82 29.10 6.34
C GLU A 79 76.12 27.74 5.71
N ILE A 80 77.32 27.56 5.16
CA ILE A 80 77.74 26.26 4.59
C ILE A 80 77.79 25.19 5.67
N ILE A 81 78.37 25.49 6.84
CA ILE A 81 78.42 24.54 7.96
C ILE A 81 77.01 24.16 8.41
N ALA A 82 76.09 25.12 8.52
CA ALA A 82 74.70 24.86 8.88
C ALA A 82 74.01 23.97 7.85
N ALA A 83 74.17 24.25 6.54
CA ALA A 83 73.60 23.43 5.47
C ALA A 83 74.15 21.99 5.47
N VAL A 84 75.46 21.82 5.68
CA VAL A 84 76.09 20.50 5.76
C VAL A 84 75.62 19.75 7.02
N ALA A 85 75.51 20.43 8.16
CA ALA A 85 75.01 19.84 9.39
C ALA A 85 73.53 19.42 9.28
N GLU A 86 72.69 20.23 8.64
CA GLU A 86 71.28 19.90 8.41
C GLU A 86 71.13 18.71 7.44
N PHE A 87 71.89 18.71 6.34
CA PHE A 87 71.91 17.58 5.40
C PHE A 87 72.34 16.28 6.09
N ASN A 88 73.42 16.32 6.88
CA ASN A 88 73.88 15.18 7.65
C ASN A 88 72.83 14.71 8.67
N SER A 89 72.24 15.64 9.43
CA SER A 89 71.20 15.33 10.42
C SER A 89 69.95 14.71 9.79
N LYS A 90 69.52 15.20 8.63
CA LYS A 90 68.28 14.75 7.98
C LYS A 90 68.40 13.39 7.30
N TYR A 91 69.52 13.14 6.63
CA TYR A 91 69.70 11.97 5.76
C TYR A 91 70.69 10.93 6.31
N PHE A 92 71.52 11.28 7.30
CA PHE A 92 72.57 10.40 7.84
C PHE A 92 72.57 10.30 9.38
N SER A 93 71.56 10.83 10.07
CA SER A 93 71.40 10.62 11.52
C SER A 93 70.70 9.28 11.79
N SER A 94 71.20 8.48 12.72
CA SER A 94 70.53 7.24 13.12
C SER A 94 69.24 7.48 13.93
N SER A 95 69.01 8.70 14.42
CA SER A 95 67.85 9.07 15.24
C SER A 95 66.64 9.54 14.42
N THR A 96 66.80 9.83 13.12
CA THR A 96 65.69 10.22 12.22
C THR A 96 65.20 9.00 11.45
N SER A 97 64.07 8.43 11.88
CA SER A 97 63.69 7.06 11.50
C SER A 97 63.33 6.86 10.03
N SER A 98 62.64 7.80 9.38
CA SER A 98 62.08 7.58 8.03
C SER A 98 62.88 8.22 6.88
N SER A 99 63.68 9.26 7.13
CA SER A 99 64.44 9.99 6.09
C SER A 99 65.93 9.65 6.05
N SER A 100 66.42 8.90 7.03
CA SER A 100 67.84 8.55 7.13
C SER A 100 68.18 7.30 6.35
N ILE A 101 69.17 7.38 5.46
CA ILE A 101 69.68 6.23 4.72
C ILE A 101 70.36 5.20 5.62
N LEU A 102 70.73 5.58 6.85
CA LEU A 102 71.30 4.66 7.83
C LEU A 102 70.22 3.88 8.60
N SER A 103 68.94 4.22 8.44
CA SER A 103 67.82 3.52 9.05
C SER A 103 67.27 2.45 8.11
N SER A 104 67.01 1.25 8.63
CA SER A 104 66.40 0.17 7.85
C SER A 104 65.01 0.54 7.30
N SER A 105 64.25 1.35 8.03
CA SER A 105 62.90 1.76 7.61
C SER A 105 62.89 2.70 6.41
N PHE A 106 63.99 3.37 6.09
CA PHE A 106 64.12 4.14 4.85
C PHE A 106 63.97 3.27 3.61
N PHE A 107 64.37 2.00 3.70
CA PHE A 107 64.27 1.03 2.60
C PHE A 107 62.98 0.20 2.63
N ASN A 108 62.04 0.51 3.53
CA ASN A 108 60.74 -0.16 3.53
C ASN A 108 59.90 0.30 2.33
N SER A 109 59.23 -0.64 1.68
CA SER A 109 58.24 -0.31 0.65
C SER A 109 57.10 0.51 1.26
N THR A 110 56.74 1.63 0.61
CA THR A 110 55.74 2.60 1.11
C THR A 110 54.39 2.48 0.43
N SER A 111 54.29 1.75 -0.67
CA SER A 111 53.05 1.54 -1.41
C SER A 111 52.95 0.12 -1.95
N ILE A 112 51.71 -0.33 -2.15
CA ILE A 112 51.38 -1.55 -2.87
C ILE A 112 50.90 -1.10 -4.25
N VAL A 113 51.52 -1.61 -5.32
CA VAL A 113 51.09 -1.36 -6.69
C VAL A 113 50.37 -2.61 -7.19
N ASN A 114 49.09 -2.46 -7.53
CA ASN A 114 48.31 -3.53 -8.15
C ASN A 114 48.36 -3.37 -9.68
N GLY A 115 48.63 -4.47 -10.40
CA GLY A 115 48.64 -4.50 -11.86
C GLY A 115 47.29 -4.82 -12.52
N SER A 116 46.25 -5.17 -11.75
CA SER A 116 44.92 -5.55 -12.26
C SER A 116 43.90 -4.43 -12.12
N SER A 117 43.11 -4.17 -13.16
CA SER A 117 41.98 -3.23 -13.13
C SER A 117 40.74 -3.75 -12.38
N PHE A 118 40.70 -5.05 -12.06
CA PHE A 118 39.54 -5.71 -11.45
C PHE A 118 39.61 -5.80 -9.92
N LEU A 119 40.71 -5.32 -9.33
CA LEU A 119 40.98 -5.43 -7.90
C LEU A 119 41.54 -4.14 -7.34
N ASN A 120 41.34 -3.93 -6.05
CA ASN A 120 42.07 -2.96 -5.27
C ASN A 120 42.65 -3.67 -4.05
N ILE A 121 43.94 -3.46 -3.78
CA ILE A 121 44.66 -4.12 -2.69
C ILE A 121 45.20 -3.04 -1.77
N SER A 122 44.82 -3.10 -0.49
CA SER A 122 45.32 -2.23 0.56
C SER A 122 45.76 -3.05 1.78
N GLY A 123 46.70 -2.53 2.57
CA GLY A 123 47.23 -3.22 3.74
C GLY A 123 48.72 -2.94 3.96
N SER A 124 49.34 -3.75 4.82
CA SER A 124 50.78 -3.63 5.10
C SER A 124 51.63 -4.07 3.90
N THR A 125 52.54 -3.20 3.46
CA THR A 125 53.48 -3.49 2.36
C THR A 125 54.39 -4.68 2.67
N SER A 126 54.68 -4.93 3.95
CA SER A 126 55.45 -6.10 4.39
C SER A 126 54.71 -7.41 4.16
N ALA A 127 53.39 -7.44 4.32
CA ALA A 127 52.57 -8.62 4.06
C ALA A 127 52.40 -8.87 2.56
N ALA A 128 52.31 -7.80 1.77
CA ALA A 128 52.07 -7.87 0.32
C ALA A 128 53.31 -8.28 -0.51
N LYS A 129 54.54 -8.20 0.05
CA LYS A 129 55.81 -8.35 -0.68
C LYS A 129 55.92 -9.61 -1.56
N ASN A 130 55.26 -10.71 -1.17
CA ASN A 130 55.28 -11.99 -1.88
C ASN A 130 53.88 -12.52 -2.24
N MET A 131 52.85 -11.67 -2.20
CA MET A 131 51.50 -12.11 -2.53
C MET A 131 51.28 -12.05 -4.04
N VAL A 132 50.92 -13.20 -4.63
CA VAL A 132 50.51 -13.30 -6.04
C VAL A 132 49.09 -13.84 -6.08
N ILE A 133 48.14 -13.04 -6.58
CA ILE A 133 46.79 -13.51 -6.88
C ILE A 133 46.84 -14.15 -8.26
N THR A 134 46.82 -15.48 -8.30
CA THR A 134 46.91 -16.25 -9.55
C THR A 134 45.59 -16.27 -10.34
N GLY A 135 44.46 -15.99 -9.69
CA GLY A 135 43.16 -15.87 -10.32
C GLY A 135 42.03 -15.69 -9.30
N ILE A 136 40.93 -15.06 -9.74
CA ILE A 136 39.67 -15.01 -8.99
C ILE A 136 38.70 -15.94 -9.70
N THR A 137 38.31 -17.00 -9.02
CA THR A 137 37.41 -18.00 -9.59
C THR A 137 35.94 -17.62 -9.45
N GLN A 138 35.56 -16.88 -8.39
CA GLN A 138 34.18 -16.47 -8.14
C GLN A 138 34.11 -15.27 -7.20
N LEU A 139 33.12 -14.38 -7.40
CA LEU A 139 32.80 -13.31 -6.46
C LEU A 139 31.87 -13.83 -5.35
N ALA A 140 32.03 -13.33 -4.13
CA ALA A 140 31.06 -13.58 -3.08
C ALA A 140 29.70 -12.98 -3.48
N SER A 141 28.68 -13.82 -3.53
CA SER A 141 27.29 -13.41 -3.79
C SER A 141 26.48 -13.43 -2.50
N GLN A 142 25.51 -12.52 -2.37
CA GLN A 142 24.55 -12.58 -1.28
C GLN A 142 23.73 -13.87 -1.38
N ALA A 143 23.48 -14.53 -0.24
CA ALA A 143 22.53 -15.63 -0.19
C ALA A 143 21.13 -15.12 -0.55
N SER A 144 20.49 -15.74 -1.55
CA SER A 144 19.10 -15.48 -1.91
C SER A 144 18.33 -16.80 -1.95
N PHE A 145 17.06 -16.74 -1.58
CA PHE A 145 16.12 -17.84 -1.70
C PHE A 145 14.84 -17.29 -2.31
N SER A 146 14.40 -17.88 -3.41
CA SER A 146 13.08 -17.63 -3.98
C SER A 146 12.30 -18.94 -3.91
N SER A 147 11.05 -18.88 -3.47
CA SER A 147 10.17 -20.03 -3.54
C SER A 147 9.90 -20.37 -5.01
N ALA A 148 9.90 -21.67 -5.34
CA ALA A 148 9.39 -22.18 -6.61
C ALA A 148 7.88 -22.46 -6.56
N HIS A 149 7.27 -22.38 -5.37
CA HIS A 149 5.84 -22.58 -5.20
C HIS A 149 5.08 -21.31 -5.63
N LYS A 150 4.15 -21.47 -6.57
CA LYS A 150 3.16 -20.44 -6.86
C LYS A 150 2.29 -20.24 -5.62
N VAL A 151 1.96 -18.98 -5.36
CA VAL A 151 1.12 -18.59 -4.22
C VAL A 151 -0.31 -18.24 -4.67
N SER A 152 -0.49 -17.91 -5.96
CA SER A 152 -1.78 -17.59 -6.60
C SER A 152 -2.01 -18.55 -7.77
N SER A 153 -3.28 -18.81 -8.09
CA SER A 153 -3.71 -19.49 -9.32
C SER A 153 -3.56 -18.64 -10.59
N GLU A 154 -3.15 -17.37 -10.48
CA GLU A 154 -3.03 -16.39 -11.58
C GLU A 154 -4.35 -16.12 -12.31
N ALA A 155 -5.47 -16.55 -11.73
CA ALA A 155 -6.85 -16.28 -12.12
C ALA A 155 -7.55 -15.42 -11.07
N ILE A 156 -8.59 -14.73 -11.48
CA ILE A 156 -9.60 -14.21 -10.55
C ILE A 156 -10.77 -15.19 -10.56
N SER A 157 -11.16 -15.73 -9.41
CA SER A 157 -12.33 -16.60 -9.29
C SER A 157 -13.44 -15.92 -8.49
N THR A 158 -14.67 -15.99 -8.99
CA THR A 158 -15.85 -15.68 -8.17
C THR A 158 -16.24 -16.88 -7.32
N GLY A 159 -17.08 -16.66 -6.31
CA GLY A 159 -17.89 -17.76 -5.76
C GLY A 159 -18.95 -18.25 -6.75
N GLU A 160 -19.74 -19.24 -6.33
CA GLU A 160 -20.91 -19.73 -7.06
C GLU A 160 -21.85 -18.55 -7.38
N ILE A 161 -22.18 -18.36 -8.66
CA ILE A 161 -23.12 -17.33 -9.09
C ILE A 161 -24.52 -17.94 -9.11
N LYS A 162 -25.41 -17.40 -8.28
CA LYS A 162 -26.79 -17.89 -8.14
C LYS A 162 -27.74 -17.04 -8.98
N THR A 163 -28.70 -17.68 -9.66
CA THR A 163 -29.80 -17.00 -10.36
C THR A 163 -30.73 -16.29 -9.39
N GLN A 164 -30.92 -16.87 -8.20
CA GLN A 164 -31.73 -16.36 -7.10
C GLN A 164 -31.05 -16.67 -5.77
N TRP A 165 -31.06 -15.70 -4.84
CA TRP A 165 -30.59 -15.92 -3.48
C TRP A 165 -31.33 -15.03 -2.48
N THR A 166 -31.38 -15.48 -1.22
CA THR A 166 -31.78 -14.62 -0.10
C THR A 166 -30.52 -14.11 0.59
N LYS A 167 -30.43 -12.79 0.76
CA LYS A 167 -29.26 -12.16 1.37
C LYS A 167 -29.13 -12.58 2.85
N SER A 168 -27.93 -12.99 3.25
CA SER A 168 -27.60 -13.26 4.66
C SER A 168 -27.67 -11.97 5.49
N THR A 169 -28.29 -12.05 6.67
CA THR A 169 -28.33 -10.95 7.66
C THR A 169 -27.21 -11.08 8.70
N ILE A 170 -26.46 -12.17 8.66
CA ILE A 170 -25.40 -12.51 9.61
C ILE A 170 -24.00 -12.44 9.00
N THR A 171 -23.85 -11.92 7.79
CA THR A 171 -22.52 -11.64 7.22
C THR A 171 -21.78 -10.64 8.11
N ASN A 172 -20.55 -10.96 8.52
CA ASN A 172 -19.80 -10.22 9.55
C ASN A 172 -20.54 -10.07 10.90
N ALA A 173 -21.52 -10.92 11.20
CA ALA A 173 -22.16 -10.89 12.50
C ALA A 173 -21.13 -11.18 13.60
N SER A 174 -21.30 -10.54 14.74
CA SER A 174 -20.38 -10.69 15.86
C SER A 174 -21.15 -10.99 17.14
N MET A 175 -20.44 -11.59 18.09
CA MET A 175 -20.93 -11.79 19.45
C MET A 175 -19.78 -11.55 20.42
N THR A 176 -20.07 -10.84 21.51
CA THR A 176 -19.12 -10.60 22.59
C THR A 176 -19.54 -11.40 23.81
N LEU A 177 -18.66 -12.30 24.23
CA LEU A 177 -18.79 -13.12 25.43
C LEU A 177 -17.95 -12.50 26.54
N ASN A 178 -18.42 -12.55 27.77
CA ASN A 178 -17.55 -12.37 28.93
C ASN A 178 -17.37 -13.73 29.61
N TYR A 179 -16.12 -14.17 29.72
CA TYR A 179 -15.74 -15.45 30.30
C TYR A 179 -14.57 -15.27 31.26
N GLY A 180 -14.74 -15.72 32.51
CA GLY A 180 -13.71 -15.56 33.55
C GLY A 180 -13.30 -14.09 33.81
N GLY A 181 -14.22 -13.15 33.58
CA GLY A 181 -13.99 -11.71 33.75
C GLY A 181 -13.29 -11.01 32.57
N LYS A 182 -13.03 -11.71 31.47
CA LYS A 182 -12.46 -11.14 30.24
C LYS A 182 -13.48 -11.15 29.11
N ASP A 183 -13.46 -10.11 28.29
CA ASP A 183 -14.30 -10.00 27.10
C ASP A 183 -13.62 -10.64 25.90
N TYR A 184 -14.36 -11.43 25.15
CA TYR A 184 -13.96 -12.11 23.92
C TYR A 184 -15.00 -11.82 22.85
N THR A 185 -14.58 -11.18 21.76
CA THR A 185 -15.46 -10.94 20.61
C THR A 185 -15.03 -11.83 19.47
N PHE A 186 -15.95 -12.63 18.95
CA PHE A 186 -15.76 -13.30 17.67
C PHE A 186 -16.66 -12.69 16.61
N TYR A 187 -16.24 -12.88 15.37
CA TYR A 187 -16.99 -12.59 14.16
C TYR A 187 -17.26 -13.93 13.48
N LEU A 188 -18.48 -14.13 12.98
CA LEU A 188 -18.75 -15.26 12.10
C LEU A 188 -17.87 -15.13 10.87
N ASP A 189 -17.18 -16.22 10.54
CA ASP A 189 -16.25 -16.24 9.45
C ASP A 189 -16.86 -15.81 8.13
N ASN A 190 -16.09 -15.03 7.39
CA ASN A 190 -16.49 -14.61 6.06
C ASN A 190 -16.28 -15.67 4.99
N SER A 191 -15.69 -16.83 5.24
CA SER A 191 -15.73 -17.95 4.30
C SER A 191 -16.99 -18.80 4.48
N PHE A 192 -17.59 -18.82 5.68
CA PHE A 192 -18.86 -19.51 5.92
C PHE A 192 -19.98 -18.90 5.05
N ALA A 193 -20.48 -19.69 4.09
CA ALA A 193 -21.45 -19.27 3.08
C ALA A 193 -22.73 -20.12 3.17
N PRO A 194 -23.51 -19.99 4.25
CA PRO A 194 -24.72 -20.76 4.41
C PRO A 194 -25.81 -20.28 3.44
N ASP A 195 -26.73 -21.17 3.12
CA ASP A 195 -27.97 -20.88 2.41
C ASP A 195 -29.20 -21.23 3.25
N GLN A 196 -30.39 -20.97 2.72
CA GLN A 196 -31.67 -21.23 3.39
C GLN A 196 -31.88 -22.72 3.76
N SER A 197 -31.12 -23.64 3.16
CA SER A 197 -31.18 -25.08 3.46
C SER A 197 -30.19 -25.50 4.55
N THR A 198 -29.29 -24.61 4.96
CA THR A 198 -28.26 -24.90 5.94
C THR A 198 -28.88 -25.12 7.32
N GLY A 199 -28.64 -26.30 7.89
CA GLY A 199 -29.13 -26.67 9.21
C GLY A 199 -28.37 -25.97 10.34
N MET A 200 -29.05 -25.80 11.49
CA MET A 200 -28.48 -25.17 12.70
C MET A 200 -27.19 -25.86 13.18
N ASP A 201 -27.01 -27.15 12.90
CA ASP A 201 -25.80 -27.90 13.22
C ASP A 201 -24.53 -27.32 12.57
N GLN A 202 -24.62 -26.85 11.32
CA GLN A 202 -23.48 -26.22 10.63
C GLN A 202 -23.16 -24.85 11.23
N TYR A 203 -24.17 -24.07 11.63
CA TYR A 203 -23.97 -22.81 12.36
C TYR A 203 -23.29 -23.04 13.71
N ILE A 204 -23.73 -24.06 14.46
CA ILE A 204 -23.10 -24.44 15.73
C ILE A 204 -21.65 -24.88 15.52
N LYS A 205 -21.37 -25.66 14.47
CA LYS A 205 -20.00 -26.03 14.10
C LYS A 205 -19.16 -24.78 13.80
N GLN A 206 -19.68 -23.83 13.04
CA GLN A 206 -18.99 -22.58 12.73
C GLN A 206 -18.71 -21.76 13.99
N LEU A 207 -19.71 -21.58 14.87
CA LEU A 207 -19.54 -20.86 16.14
C LEU A 207 -18.45 -21.50 17.02
N ASN A 208 -18.34 -22.82 17.04
CA ASN A 208 -17.28 -23.50 17.76
C ASN A 208 -15.89 -23.36 17.11
N LEU A 209 -15.81 -23.22 15.79
CA LEU A 209 -14.55 -22.85 15.13
C LEU A 209 -14.11 -21.46 15.54
N GLU A 210 -15.03 -20.49 15.65
CA GLU A 210 -14.69 -19.15 16.14
C GLU A 210 -14.23 -19.15 17.60
N LEU A 211 -14.77 -20.05 18.44
CA LEU A 211 -14.25 -20.26 19.79
C LEU A 211 -12.83 -20.83 19.78
N ASP A 212 -12.50 -21.73 18.85
CA ASP A 212 -11.14 -22.27 18.72
C ASP A 212 -10.13 -21.19 18.32
N ASP A 213 -10.50 -20.31 17.37
CA ASP A 213 -9.66 -19.20 16.93
C ASP A 213 -9.35 -18.22 18.08
N LEU A 214 -10.25 -18.10 19.05
CA LEU A 214 -10.05 -17.33 20.28
C LEU A 214 -9.30 -18.10 21.39
N GLY A 215 -8.94 -19.36 21.16
CA GLY A 215 -8.30 -20.25 22.13
C GLY A 215 -9.25 -20.72 23.23
N LEU A 216 -10.56 -20.76 22.98
CA LEU A 216 -11.60 -21.07 23.95
C LEU A 216 -12.26 -22.44 23.76
N LYS A 217 -11.83 -23.27 22.79
CA LYS A 217 -12.45 -24.58 22.50
C LYS A 217 -12.52 -25.55 23.69
N ASP A 218 -11.53 -25.48 24.59
CA ASP A 218 -11.44 -26.31 25.78
C ASP A 218 -12.24 -25.73 26.96
N ASP A 219 -12.63 -24.46 26.85
CA ASP A 219 -13.27 -23.66 27.90
C ASP A 219 -14.78 -23.53 27.69
N LEU A 220 -15.21 -23.35 26.44
CA LEU A 220 -16.57 -23.05 26.02
C LEU A 220 -17.00 -23.93 24.84
N GLU A 221 -18.32 -24.13 24.70
CA GLU A 221 -18.90 -24.85 23.56
C GLU A 221 -20.33 -24.38 23.31
N PHE A 222 -20.64 -24.13 22.03
CA PHE A 222 -22.01 -24.04 21.55
C PHE A 222 -22.54 -25.44 21.21
N LYS A 223 -23.77 -25.74 21.59
CA LYS A 223 -24.46 -26.98 21.28
C LYS A 223 -25.96 -26.78 21.15
N LEU A 224 -26.66 -27.78 20.62
CA LEU A 224 -28.11 -27.86 20.74
C LEU A 224 -28.50 -28.57 22.04
N ASP A 225 -29.42 -27.97 22.78
CA ASP A 225 -30.11 -28.55 23.92
C ASP A 225 -31.60 -28.66 23.57
N GLY A 226 -32.00 -29.83 23.06
CA GLY A 226 -33.27 -29.99 22.36
C GLY A 226 -33.33 -29.10 21.11
N SER A 227 -34.31 -28.20 21.05
CA SER A 227 -34.48 -27.23 19.97
C SER A 227 -33.77 -25.89 20.22
N ASN A 228 -33.17 -25.68 21.39
CA ASN A 228 -32.55 -24.41 21.77
C ASN A 228 -31.04 -24.49 21.59
N VAL A 229 -30.41 -23.37 21.25
CA VAL A 229 -28.94 -23.26 21.30
C VAL A 229 -28.51 -23.02 22.75
N ALA A 230 -27.45 -23.70 23.18
CA ALA A 230 -26.82 -23.50 24.47
C ALA A 230 -25.34 -23.16 24.30
N LEU A 231 -24.86 -22.16 25.04
CA LEU A 231 -23.44 -21.90 25.31
C LEU A 231 -23.10 -22.45 26.68
N GLN A 232 -22.17 -23.40 26.76
CA GLN A 232 -21.80 -24.07 28.00
C GLN A 232 -20.34 -23.78 28.36
N SER A 233 -20.09 -23.48 29.64
CA SER A 233 -18.73 -23.53 30.19
C SER A 233 -18.34 -24.97 30.54
N LYS A 234 -17.18 -25.42 30.06
CA LYS A 234 -16.58 -26.72 30.39
C LYS A 234 -15.78 -26.70 31.70
N THR A 235 -15.38 -25.51 32.17
CA THR A 235 -14.54 -25.36 33.38
C THR A 235 -15.30 -24.90 34.62
N GLY A 236 -16.61 -24.62 34.48
CA GLY A 236 -17.43 -24.10 35.58
C GLY A 236 -17.14 -22.63 35.92
N LYS A 237 -16.42 -21.90 35.07
CA LYS A 237 -16.33 -20.43 35.16
C LYS A 237 -17.58 -19.80 34.57
N ALA A 238 -18.01 -18.68 35.13
CA ALA A 238 -19.14 -17.92 34.62
C ALA A 238 -18.90 -17.46 33.16
N VAL A 239 -19.92 -17.62 32.33
CA VAL A 239 -20.00 -17.13 30.95
C VAL A 239 -21.26 -16.28 30.77
N THR A 240 -21.14 -15.14 30.12
CA THR A 240 -22.25 -14.21 29.84
C THR A 240 -22.16 -13.70 28.40
N ILE A 241 -23.29 -13.35 27.77
CA ILE A 241 -23.31 -12.74 26.43
C ILE A 241 -23.48 -11.24 26.64
N LYS A 242 -22.43 -10.47 26.38
CA LYS A 242 -22.45 -9.01 26.59
C LYS A 242 -23.20 -8.29 25.47
N SER A 243 -23.02 -8.74 24.23
CA SER A 243 -23.67 -8.20 23.04
C SER A 243 -23.57 -9.17 21.87
N GLY A 244 -24.36 -8.93 20.83
CA GLY A 244 -24.24 -9.62 19.55
C GLY A 244 -25.11 -8.97 18.49
N THR A 245 -24.86 -9.30 17.23
CA THR A 245 -25.74 -8.90 16.12
C THR A 245 -27.15 -9.45 16.37
N GLN A 246 -28.18 -8.60 16.21
CA GLN A 246 -29.57 -8.94 16.52
C GLN A 246 -30.03 -10.21 15.80
N ALA A 247 -29.83 -10.31 14.48
CA ALA A 247 -30.19 -11.48 13.69
C ALA A 247 -29.50 -12.78 14.16
N LEU A 248 -28.23 -12.68 14.56
CA LEU A 248 -27.49 -13.82 15.11
C LEU A 248 -28.08 -14.27 16.45
N LEU A 249 -28.35 -13.32 17.35
CA LEU A 249 -28.95 -13.62 18.66
C LEU A 249 -30.36 -14.21 18.50
N ASP A 250 -31.21 -13.58 17.70
CA ASP A 250 -32.59 -14.03 17.47
C ASP A 250 -32.64 -15.42 16.85
N GLY A 251 -31.83 -15.69 15.82
CA GLY A 251 -31.83 -17.01 15.18
C GLY A 251 -31.26 -18.11 16.06
N LEU A 252 -30.32 -17.79 16.96
CA LEU A 252 -29.87 -18.75 17.99
C LEU A 252 -30.86 -18.86 19.17
N GLY A 253 -31.90 -18.03 19.22
CA GLY A 253 -32.81 -17.89 20.35
C GLY A 253 -32.14 -17.33 21.61
N LEU A 254 -30.96 -16.72 21.48
CA LEU A 254 -30.16 -16.16 22.56
C LEU A 254 -30.44 -14.66 22.73
N LYS A 255 -30.06 -14.11 23.88
CA LYS A 255 -30.09 -12.66 24.14
C LYS A 255 -28.85 -12.22 24.87
N ALA A 256 -28.54 -10.93 24.77
CA ALA A 256 -27.56 -10.33 25.66
C ALA A 256 -28.01 -10.53 27.11
N LYS A 257 -27.14 -11.14 27.90
CA LYS A 257 -27.41 -11.58 29.26
C LYS A 257 -26.18 -11.30 30.10
N THR A 258 -26.31 -10.50 31.15
CA THR A 258 -25.21 -10.07 32.03
C THR A 258 -24.96 -11.02 33.20
N THR A 259 -25.74 -12.11 33.30
CA THR A 259 -25.62 -13.14 34.34
C THR A 259 -25.69 -14.54 33.73
N SER A 260 -24.86 -15.47 34.21
CA SER A 260 -24.92 -16.87 33.78
C SER A 260 -26.18 -17.55 34.31
N GLY A 261 -26.68 -18.55 33.59
CA GLY A 261 -27.72 -19.46 34.09
C GLY A 261 -27.17 -20.48 35.08
N ALA A 262 -28.02 -21.46 35.43
CA ALA A 262 -27.57 -22.64 36.20
C ALA A 262 -26.40 -23.34 35.48
N ASP A 263 -25.49 -23.94 36.25
CA ASP A 263 -24.28 -24.65 35.77
C ASP A 263 -23.34 -23.82 34.86
N ASN A 264 -23.39 -22.49 34.98
CA ASN A 264 -22.62 -21.57 34.12
C ASN A 264 -22.87 -21.81 32.62
N SER A 265 -24.13 -22.10 32.26
CA SER A 265 -24.58 -22.20 30.88
C SER A 265 -25.61 -21.13 30.55
N ILE A 266 -25.72 -20.78 29.27
CA ILE A 266 -26.75 -19.91 28.70
C ILE A 266 -27.48 -20.74 27.67
N VAL A 267 -28.77 -20.97 27.88
CA VAL A 267 -29.65 -21.66 26.94
C VAL A 267 -30.58 -20.62 26.31
N GLY A 268 -30.90 -20.79 25.03
CA GLY A 268 -31.83 -19.95 24.30
C GLY A 268 -33.20 -19.86 24.98
N GLU A 269 -33.77 -18.66 24.97
CA GLU A 269 -35.13 -18.39 25.46
C GLU A 269 -36.21 -18.89 24.48
N THR A 270 -35.83 -19.01 23.22
CA THR A 270 -36.67 -19.56 22.14
C THR A 270 -35.92 -20.67 21.40
N ALA A 271 -36.68 -21.48 20.66
CA ALA A 271 -36.09 -22.44 19.73
C ALA A 271 -35.21 -21.72 18.70
N ALA A 272 -34.15 -22.41 18.28
CA ALA A 272 -33.27 -21.95 17.24
C ALA A 272 -34.01 -21.94 15.90
N ASP A 273 -33.89 -20.85 15.14
CA ASP A 273 -34.58 -20.65 13.86
C ASP A 273 -33.64 -19.97 12.87
N THR A 274 -33.21 -20.72 11.86
CA THR A 274 -32.27 -20.25 10.84
C THR A 274 -32.88 -19.18 9.93
N ALA A 275 -34.20 -19.02 9.89
CA ALA A 275 -34.84 -17.99 9.07
C ALA A 275 -34.38 -16.57 9.46
N TYR A 276 -34.07 -16.33 10.73
CA TYR A 276 -33.54 -15.03 11.18
C TYR A 276 -32.18 -14.68 10.57
N PHE A 277 -31.44 -15.66 10.07
CA PHE A 277 -30.12 -15.47 9.45
C PHE A 277 -30.20 -14.98 8.00
N PHE A 278 -31.41 -14.80 7.47
CA PHE A 278 -31.64 -14.37 6.10
C PHE A 278 -32.65 -13.22 6.03
N ASN A 279 -32.52 -12.43 4.97
CA ASN A 279 -33.36 -11.25 4.76
C ASN A 279 -34.83 -11.65 4.61
N HIS A 280 -35.73 -10.94 5.31
CA HIS A 280 -37.18 -11.11 5.24
C HIS A 280 -37.86 -9.80 4.83
N SER A 281 -37.18 -8.96 4.06
CA SER A 281 -37.69 -7.65 3.64
C SER A 281 -37.78 -7.56 2.12
N ILE A 282 -38.87 -6.96 1.63
CA ILE A 282 -38.97 -6.50 0.24
C ILE A 282 -38.08 -5.27 0.12
N ALA A 283 -37.12 -5.31 -0.80
CA ALA A 283 -36.14 -4.25 -0.96
C ALA A 283 -36.77 -2.93 -1.44
N ALA A 284 -36.31 -1.82 -0.87
CA ALA A 284 -36.54 -0.49 -1.38
C ALA A 284 -36.09 -0.40 -2.84
N GLY A 285 -36.90 0.25 -3.66
CA GLY A 285 -36.67 0.39 -5.08
C GLY A 285 -37.35 -0.66 -5.95
N SER A 286 -37.88 -1.77 -5.40
CA SER A 286 -38.77 -2.67 -6.15
C SER A 286 -39.93 -1.88 -6.74
N LYS A 287 -40.29 -2.19 -7.99
CA LYS A 287 -41.33 -1.47 -8.75
C LYS A 287 -42.39 -2.41 -9.28
N MET A 288 -43.57 -1.87 -9.51
CA MET A 288 -44.67 -2.56 -10.15
C MET A 288 -45.49 -1.55 -10.96
N ASP A 289 -45.66 -1.81 -12.25
CA ASP A 289 -46.50 -1.02 -13.13
C ASP A 289 -47.93 -1.57 -13.08
N VAL A 290 -48.86 -0.72 -12.66
CA VAL A 290 -50.26 -1.05 -12.46
C VAL A 290 -51.10 -0.16 -13.36
N THR A 291 -51.89 -0.75 -14.24
CA THR A 291 -52.92 -0.08 -15.02
C THR A 291 -54.20 0.03 -14.21
N VAL A 292 -54.72 1.25 -14.07
CA VAL A 292 -55.99 1.55 -13.41
C VAL A 292 -56.85 2.38 -14.35
N GLY A 293 -58.01 1.86 -14.75
CA GLY A 293 -58.92 2.58 -15.64
C GLY A 293 -58.31 2.97 -17.00
N GLY A 294 -57.41 2.14 -17.52
CA GLY A 294 -56.73 2.35 -18.81
C GLY A 294 -55.43 3.15 -18.76
N GLN A 295 -55.06 3.74 -17.62
CA GLN A 295 -53.81 4.47 -17.43
C GLN A 295 -52.82 3.66 -16.58
N THR A 296 -51.56 3.56 -17.04
CA THR A 296 -50.50 2.87 -16.30
C THR A 296 -49.77 3.81 -15.35
N TYR A 297 -49.56 3.34 -14.12
CA TYR A 297 -48.85 4.03 -13.05
C TYR A 297 -47.79 3.09 -12.46
N THR A 298 -46.63 3.63 -12.08
CA THR A 298 -45.58 2.85 -11.41
C THR A 298 -45.69 3.00 -9.90
N LEU A 299 -45.99 1.91 -9.19
CA LEU A 299 -45.77 1.78 -7.75
C LEU A 299 -44.28 1.51 -7.52
N LYS A 300 -43.62 2.34 -6.70
CA LYS A 300 -42.24 2.11 -6.25
C LYS A 300 -42.24 1.93 -4.73
N ILE A 301 -41.63 0.85 -4.24
CA ILE A 301 -41.38 0.64 -2.81
C ILE A 301 -40.32 1.65 -2.38
N ALA A 302 -40.69 2.61 -1.54
CA ALA A 302 -39.80 3.73 -1.18
C ALA A 302 -38.76 3.36 -0.10
N SER A 303 -39.13 2.45 0.80
CA SER A 303 -38.34 1.93 1.91
C SER A 303 -38.60 0.44 2.07
N ASP A 304 -37.64 -0.30 2.63
CA ASP A 304 -37.78 -1.74 2.84
C ASP A 304 -39.09 -2.06 3.60
N ILE A 305 -39.81 -3.07 3.11
CA ILE A 305 -40.99 -3.60 3.81
C ILE A 305 -40.54 -4.85 4.55
N ALA A 306 -40.31 -4.74 5.85
CA ALA A 306 -39.97 -5.88 6.70
C ALA A 306 -41.17 -6.79 6.90
N LEU A 307 -40.98 -8.09 6.67
CA LEU A 307 -41.97 -9.12 6.92
C LEU A 307 -41.62 -9.90 8.19
N PRO A 308 -42.63 -10.40 8.94
CA PRO A 308 -42.40 -11.25 10.11
C PRO A 308 -41.59 -12.50 9.76
N VAL A 309 -40.64 -12.86 10.63
CA VAL A 309 -39.92 -14.13 10.60
C VAL A 309 -40.68 -15.13 11.48
N GLY A 310 -40.81 -16.39 11.04
CA GLY A 310 -41.42 -17.48 11.83
C GLY A 310 -42.92 -17.30 12.18
N GLY A 311 -43.60 -16.31 11.59
CA GLY A 311 -45.02 -16.03 11.82
C GLY A 311 -45.94 -16.89 10.94
N ASP A 312 -47.22 -16.98 11.33
CA ASP A 312 -48.23 -17.57 10.44
C ASP A 312 -48.43 -16.74 9.17
N MET A 313 -48.90 -17.41 8.11
CA MET A 313 -49.08 -16.79 6.79
C MET A 313 -50.05 -15.60 6.82
N ALA A 314 -51.04 -15.59 7.72
CA ALA A 314 -52.02 -14.51 7.81
C ALA A 314 -51.39 -13.22 8.34
N ASN A 315 -50.52 -13.33 9.35
CA ASN A 315 -49.76 -12.20 9.89
C ASN A 315 -48.78 -11.64 8.85
N THR A 316 -48.08 -12.51 8.12
CA THR A 316 -47.16 -12.09 7.06
C THR A 316 -47.91 -11.42 5.91
N ALA A 317 -49.05 -11.97 5.50
CA ALA A 317 -49.94 -11.37 4.53
C ALA A 317 -50.45 -9.99 4.98
N LYS A 318 -50.78 -9.83 6.28
CA LYS A 318 -51.21 -8.56 6.84
C LYS A 318 -50.10 -7.51 6.87
N ALA A 319 -48.88 -7.91 7.20
CA ALA A 319 -47.71 -7.04 7.13
C ALA A 319 -47.45 -6.59 5.69
N LEU A 320 -47.51 -7.53 4.74
CA LEU A 320 -47.38 -7.26 3.31
C LEU A 320 -48.48 -6.30 2.81
N GLN A 321 -49.74 -6.54 3.17
CA GLN A 321 -50.86 -5.65 2.87
C GLN A 321 -50.57 -4.22 3.35
N THR A 322 -50.15 -4.10 4.60
CA THR A 322 -49.84 -2.81 5.23
C THR A 322 -48.73 -2.09 4.47
N GLY A 323 -47.60 -2.76 4.21
CA GLY A 323 -46.45 -2.17 3.53
C GLY A 323 -46.73 -1.75 2.09
N LEU A 324 -47.44 -2.58 1.32
CA LEU A 324 -47.86 -2.24 -0.05
C LEU A 324 -48.86 -1.07 -0.03
N GLN A 325 -49.81 -1.07 0.90
CA GLN A 325 -50.81 -0.01 1.03
C GLN A 325 -50.17 1.32 1.44
N GLU A 326 -49.14 1.31 2.27
CA GLU A 326 -48.33 2.48 2.63
C GLU A 326 -47.54 3.01 1.43
N SER A 327 -46.92 2.12 0.66
CA SER A 327 -46.22 2.48 -0.59
C SER A 327 -47.17 3.14 -1.60
N ILE A 328 -48.40 2.63 -1.72
CA ILE A 328 -49.45 3.24 -2.56
C ILE A 328 -49.87 4.62 -2.02
N LYS A 329 -50.05 4.75 -0.71
CA LYS A 329 -50.42 6.05 -0.08
C LYS A 329 -49.32 7.10 -0.25
N ALA A 330 -48.06 6.69 -0.29
CA ALA A 330 -46.91 7.56 -0.51
C ALA A 330 -46.76 7.97 -1.99
N ASN A 331 -47.28 7.19 -2.93
CA ASN A 331 -47.27 7.50 -4.35
C ASN A 331 -48.39 8.50 -4.70
N SER A 332 -48.04 9.72 -5.10
CA SER A 332 -49.00 10.80 -5.39
C SER A 332 -50.00 10.45 -6.49
N ASP A 333 -49.59 9.65 -7.47
CA ASP A 333 -50.40 9.33 -8.65
C ASP A 333 -51.36 8.17 -8.40
N LEU A 334 -51.00 7.28 -7.47
CA LEU A 334 -51.78 6.09 -7.09
C LEU A 334 -52.61 6.29 -5.81
N LYS A 335 -52.27 7.28 -4.97
CA LYS A 335 -52.97 7.54 -3.71
C LYS A 335 -54.47 7.76 -3.94
N GLY A 336 -55.28 6.92 -3.31
CA GLY A 336 -56.74 6.96 -3.43
C GLY A 336 -57.30 6.37 -4.73
N LYS A 337 -56.45 5.94 -5.67
CA LYS A 337 -56.85 5.24 -6.90
C LYS A 337 -56.66 3.73 -6.81
N LEU A 338 -55.69 3.27 -6.02
CA LEU A 338 -55.38 1.86 -5.84
C LEU A 338 -55.44 1.50 -4.36
N SER A 339 -55.92 0.29 -4.07
CA SER A 339 -55.92 -0.30 -2.74
C SER A 339 -55.48 -1.75 -2.79
N VAL A 340 -54.93 -2.23 -1.67
CA VAL A 340 -54.51 -3.61 -1.50
C VAL A 340 -55.33 -4.26 -0.38
N SER A 341 -55.89 -5.42 -0.69
CA SER A 341 -56.57 -6.28 0.27
C SER A 341 -55.95 -7.67 0.28
N VAL A 342 -56.09 -8.35 1.40
CA VAL A 342 -55.71 -9.75 1.58
C VAL A 342 -56.97 -10.52 1.97
N SER A 343 -57.24 -11.63 1.29
CA SER A 343 -58.31 -12.56 1.67
C SER A 343 -57.89 -13.48 2.83
N ASP A 344 -58.85 -14.18 3.42
CA ASP A 344 -58.58 -15.19 4.46
C ASP A 344 -57.74 -16.36 3.94
N SER A 345 -57.70 -16.58 2.62
CA SER A 345 -56.86 -17.57 1.94
C SER A 345 -55.47 -17.04 1.56
N GLY A 346 -55.13 -15.81 1.95
CA GLY A 346 -53.86 -15.17 1.61
C GLY A 346 -53.77 -14.67 0.17
N GLU A 347 -54.87 -14.46 -0.54
CA GLU A 347 -54.81 -13.84 -1.87
C GLU A 347 -54.62 -12.33 -1.73
N ILE A 348 -53.60 -11.78 -2.40
CA ILE A 348 -53.36 -10.34 -2.49
C ILE A 348 -54.12 -9.80 -3.71
N THR A 349 -55.08 -8.92 -3.48
CA THR A 349 -55.86 -8.30 -4.55
C THR A 349 -55.58 -6.81 -4.63
N PHE A 350 -55.24 -6.34 -5.83
CA PHE A 350 -55.19 -4.92 -6.14
C PHE A 350 -56.54 -4.48 -6.67
N SER A 351 -57.14 -3.47 -6.04
CA SER A 351 -58.48 -3.00 -6.36
C SER A 351 -58.51 -1.49 -6.58
N SER A 352 -59.48 -1.03 -7.37
CA SER A 352 -59.71 0.39 -7.63
C SER A 352 -61.20 0.68 -7.69
N ALA A 353 -61.60 1.84 -7.15
CA ALA A 353 -62.94 2.38 -7.36
C ALA A 353 -63.11 3.01 -8.77
N SER A 354 -62.01 3.26 -9.48
CA SER A 354 -61.97 3.99 -10.75
C SER A 354 -61.96 3.10 -11.99
N GLY A 355 -62.07 1.77 -11.84
CA GLY A 355 -62.14 0.82 -12.94
C GLY A 355 -61.32 -0.45 -12.70
N ALA A 356 -61.15 -1.23 -13.77
CA ALA A 356 -60.33 -2.45 -13.74
C ALA A 356 -58.86 -2.14 -13.42
N VAL A 357 -58.24 -3.09 -12.70
CA VAL A 357 -56.82 -3.07 -12.33
C VAL A 357 -56.12 -4.20 -13.06
N SER A 358 -54.89 -3.99 -13.52
CA SER A 358 -54.00 -5.05 -14.00
C SER A 358 -52.54 -4.65 -13.77
N VAL A 359 -51.69 -5.60 -13.41
CA VAL A 359 -50.24 -5.44 -13.32
C VAL A 359 -49.63 -5.75 -14.68
N THR A 360 -48.89 -4.81 -15.26
CA THR A 360 -48.27 -4.98 -16.59
C THR A 360 -46.79 -5.29 -16.52
N ASN A 361 -46.12 -4.92 -15.42
CA ASN A 361 -44.72 -5.21 -15.18
C ASN A 361 -44.43 -5.17 -13.68
N ALA A 362 -43.46 -5.92 -13.18
CA ALA A 362 -43.02 -5.87 -11.79
C ALA A 362 -41.57 -6.32 -11.67
N SER A 363 -40.86 -5.80 -10.67
CA SER A 363 -39.59 -6.38 -10.22
C SER A 363 -39.79 -7.86 -9.91
N GLN A 364 -38.80 -8.67 -10.24
CA GLN A 364 -38.88 -10.13 -10.20
C GLN A 364 -39.22 -10.65 -8.80
N ASN A 365 -38.73 -10.00 -7.74
CA ASN A 365 -39.12 -10.34 -6.37
C ASN A 365 -40.62 -10.16 -6.08
N LEU A 366 -41.23 -9.10 -6.62
CA LEU A 366 -42.67 -8.89 -6.53
C LEU A 366 -43.43 -9.84 -7.45
N LYS A 367 -42.91 -10.11 -8.65
CA LYS A 367 -43.55 -11.01 -9.62
C LYS A 367 -43.62 -12.45 -9.08
N GLU A 368 -42.48 -13.01 -8.71
CA GLU A 368 -42.38 -14.37 -8.17
C GLU A 368 -43.03 -14.47 -6.79
N GLY A 369 -42.76 -13.49 -5.91
CA GLY A 369 -43.21 -13.50 -4.53
C GLY A 369 -44.72 -13.25 -4.33
N LEU A 370 -45.39 -12.62 -5.31
CA LEU A 370 -46.85 -12.48 -5.33
C LEU A 370 -47.50 -13.46 -6.33
N GLY A 371 -46.73 -14.29 -7.04
CA GLY A 371 -47.26 -15.17 -8.09
C GLY A 371 -48.00 -14.41 -9.20
N LEU A 372 -47.50 -13.24 -9.61
CA LEU A 372 -48.12 -12.41 -10.64
C LEU A 372 -47.73 -12.87 -12.04
N SER A 373 -48.73 -13.02 -12.92
CA SER A 373 -48.51 -13.11 -14.37
C SER A 373 -48.78 -11.77 -15.05
N ASP A 374 -48.24 -11.57 -16.25
CA ASP A 374 -48.45 -10.32 -16.99
C ASP A 374 -49.96 -10.12 -17.27
N GLY A 375 -50.48 -8.95 -16.92
CA GLY A 375 -51.90 -8.62 -17.01
C GLY A 375 -52.75 -9.08 -15.82
N ALA A 376 -52.18 -9.75 -14.80
CA ALA A 376 -52.92 -10.18 -13.61
C ALA A 376 -53.28 -9.00 -12.71
N SER A 377 -54.46 -9.05 -12.09
CA SER A 377 -54.93 -8.03 -11.11
C SER A 377 -54.83 -8.51 -9.66
N SER A 378 -54.57 -9.79 -9.47
CA SER A 378 -54.34 -10.42 -8.18
C SER A 378 -53.13 -11.36 -8.26
N GLY A 379 -52.56 -11.62 -7.10
CA GLY A 379 -51.48 -12.57 -6.88
C GLY A 379 -51.82 -13.48 -5.71
N GLN A 380 -51.31 -14.71 -5.73
CA GLN A 380 -51.43 -15.61 -4.58
C GLN A 380 -50.20 -15.43 -3.71
N ILE A 381 -50.40 -15.31 -2.38
CA ILE A 381 -49.27 -15.52 -1.47
C ILE A 381 -48.84 -16.98 -1.63
N PRO A 382 -47.62 -17.24 -2.12
CA PRO A 382 -47.19 -18.60 -2.31
C PRO A 382 -47.06 -19.28 -0.94
N THR A 383 -47.10 -20.62 -0.93
CA THR A 383 -46.82 -21.39 0.29
C THR A 383 -45.44 -21.10 0.88
N ASP A 384 -44.55 -20.54 0.05
CA ASP A 384 -43.26 -19.99 0.42
C ASP A 384 -43.14 -18.53 -0.06
N MET A 385 -42.86 -17.61 0.85
CA MET A 385 -42.74 -16.18 0.55
C MET A 385 -41.31 -15.75 0.21
N THR A 386 -40.37 -16.68 0.12
CA THR A 386 -38.95 -16.40 -0.21
C THR A 386 -38.76 -15.54 -1.45
N GLY A 387 -39.63 -15.68 -2.46
CA GLY A 387 -39.59 -14.87 -3.67
C GLY A 387 -39.65 -13.36 -3.41
N LEU A 388 -40.39 -12.90 -2.39
CA LEU A 388 -40.59 -11.48 -2.07
C LEU A 388 -39.32 -10.77 -1.59
N PHE A 389 -38.46 -11.52 -0.89
CA PHE A 389 -37.25 -11.01 -0.25
C PHE A 389 -35.97 -11.63 -0.82
N SER A 390 -36.08 -12.36 -1.92
CA SER A 390 -34.96 -12.84 -2.74
C SER A 390 -34.46 -11.74 -3.68
N SER A 391 -33.16 -11.82 -3.97
CA SER A 391 -32.50 -11.11 -5.06
C SER A 391 -32.36 -12.03 -6.26
N TYR A 392 -32.38 -11.45 -7.45
CA TYR A 392 -32.26 -12.17 -8.72
C TYR A 392 -31.07 -11.63 -9.51
N LEU A 393 -30.32 -12.49 -10.18
CA LEU A 393 -29.04 -12.16 -10.81
C LEU A 393 -29.15 -11.02 -11.80
N GLY A 394 -29.99 -11.18 -12.83
CA GLY A 394 -30.15 -10.17 -13.87
C GLY A 394 -30.63 -8.84 -13.32
N GLU A 395 -31.50 -8.85 -12.31
CA GLU A 395 -32.03 -7.63 -11.71
C GLU A 395 -31.01 -6.91 -10.81
N SER A 396 -30.17 -7.68 -10.13
CA SER A 396 -29.09 -7.17 -9.29
C SER A 396 -28.00 -6.51 -10.13
N LEU A 397 -27.63 -7.15 -11.25
CA LEU A 397 -26.62 -6.65 -12.18
C LEU A 397 -27.15 -5.52 -13.08
N SER A 398 -28.42 -5.55 -13.48
CA SER A 398 -28.99 -4.56 -14.39
C SER A 398 -28.79 -3.11 -13.92
N GLY A 399 -28.34 -2.27 -14.86
CA GLY A 399 -28.03 -0.86 -14.65
C GLY A 399 -26.73 -0.60 -13.88
N SER A 400 -25.97 -1.65 -13.52
CA SER A 400 -24.69 -1.49 -12.83
C SER A 400 -23.51 -1.47 -13.79
N THR A 401 -22.38 -0.98 -13.28
CA THR A 401 -21.09 -0.97 -13.95
C THR A 401 -20.04 -1.58 -13.02
N VAL A 402 -19.22 -2.48 -13.57
CA VAL A 402 -18.06 -3.08 -12.90
C VAL A 402 -16.79 -2.60 -13.59
N THR A 403 -15.80 -2.16 -12.82
CA THR A 403 -14.52 -1.66 -13.35
C THR A 403 -13.45 -2.74 -13.28
N PHE A 404 -13.07 -3.25 -14.44
CA PHE A 404 -11.89 -4.09 -14.60
C PHE A 404 -10.66 -3.20 -14.76
N ASP A 405 -9.51 -3.62 -14.24
CA ASP A 405 -8.23 -2.94 -14.38
C ASP A 405 -7.18 -3.95 -14.83
N LEU A 406 -6.65 -3.73 -16.04
CA LEU A 406 -5.56 -4.51 -16.61
C LEU A 406 -4.29 -3.66 -16.64
N ASN A 407 -3.33 -3.95 -15.76
CA ASN A 407 -2.05 -3.24 -15.66
C ASN A 407 -2.19 -1.70 -15.50
N GLY A 408 -3.20 -1.23 -14.79
CA GLY A 408 -3.51 0.19 -14.62
C GLY A 408 -4.46 0.75 -15.69
N LEU A 409 -4.76 0.01 -16.75
CA LEU A 409 -5.76 0.39 -17.74
C LEU A 409 -7.16 -0.01 -17.24
N LYS A 410 -7.87 0.95 -16.66
CA LYS A 410 -9.23 0.76 -16.17
C LYS A 410 -10.25 0.82 -17.31
N LYS A 411 -11.15 -0.16 -17.36
CA LYS A 411 -12.32 -0.18 -18.25
C LYS A 411 -13.59 -0.52 -17.47
N ALA A 412 -14.63 0.24 -17.76
CA ALA A 412 -15.97 0.02 -17.25
C ALA A 412 -16.71 -1.01 -18.14
N VAL A 413 -17.29 -2.03 -17.50
CA VAL A 413 -18.22 -2.98 -18.11
C VAL A 413 -19.59 -2.71 -17.51
N THR A 414 -20.50 -2.18 -18.34
CA THR A 414 -21.87 -1.85 -17.94
C THR A 414 -22.82 -2.98 -18.32
N PHE A 415 -23.71 -3.32 -17.39
CA PHE A 415 -24.82 -4.28 -17.53
C PHE A 415 -26.09 -3.53 -17.92
N ASP A 416 -26.34 -3.44 -19.22
CA ASP A 416 -27.46 -2.68 -19.78
C ASP A 416 -28.81 -3.35 -19.45
N GLU A 417 -29.78 -2.59 -18.93
CA GLU A 417 -31.09 -3.12 -18.54
C GLU A 417 -31.86 -3.77 -19.71
N SER A 418 -31.69 -3.24 -20.92
CA SER A 418 -32.28 -3.80 -22.15
C SER A 418 -31.68 -5.15 -22.56
N ALA A 419 -30.58 -5.57 -21.94
CA ALA A 419 -29.89 -6.82 -22.19
C ALA A 419 -29.94 -7.77 -20.99
N LYS A 420 -30.86 -7.55 -20.03
CA LYS A 420 -31.00 -8.35 -18.79
C LYS A 420 -31.02 -9.86 -19.07
N ASP A 421 -31.75 -10.28 -20.10
CA ASP A 421 -31.89 -11.69 -20.52
C ASP A 421 -30.59 -12.29 -21.08
N ASN A 422 -29.52 -11.50 -21.24
CA ASN A 422 -28.20 -12.00 -21.63
C ASN A 422 -27.28 -12.15 -20.41
N PHE A 423 -27.75 -11.95 -19.19
CA PHE A 423 -26.92 -12.08 -17.98
C PHE A 423 -27.73 -12.44 -16.72
N ASP A 424 -28.92 -13.01 -16.86
CA ASP A 424 -29.76 -13.47 -15.75
C ASP A 424 -29.51 -14.94 -15.35
N THR A 425 -28.74 -15.69 -16.16
CA THR A 425 -28.13 -16.97 -15.78
C THR A 425 -26.59 -16.89 -15.75
N PRO A 426 -25.90 -17.78 -15.00
CA PRO A 426 -24.44 -17.84 -14.99
C PRO A 426 -23.83 -18.05 -16.39
N GLU A 427 -24.44 -18.89 -17.22
CA GLU A 427 -23.99 -19.19 -18.57
C GLU A 427 -24.10 -17.97 -19.49
N GLU A 428 -25.23 -17.27 -19.46
CA GLU A 428 -25.42 -16.05 -20.26
C GLU A 428 -24.52 -14.92 -19.77
N LEU A 429 -24.38 -14.78 -18.44
CA LEU A 429 -23.46 -13.82 -17.82
C LEU A 429 -22.00 -14.03 -18.27
N GLN A 430 -21.54 -15.28 -18.36
CA GLN A 430 -20.22 -15.61 -18.89
C GLN A 430 -20.04 -15.07 -20.31
N GLY A 431 -20.99 -15.37 -21.20
CA GLY A 431 -20.95 -14.92 -22.59
C GLY A 431 -20.99 -13.39 -22.71
N TYR A 432 -21.85 -12.74 -21.91
CA TYR A 432 -21.96 -11.28 -21.87
C TYR A 432 -20.66 -10.61 -21.41
N LEU A 433 -20.07 -11.09 -20.31
CA LEU A 433 -18.81 -10.57 -19.79
C LEU A 433 -17.67 -10.82 -20.77
N GLN A 434 -17.59 -12.00 -21.40
CA GLN A 434 -16.58 -12.28 -22.41
C GLN A 434 -16.67 -11.30 -23.59
N GLN A 435 -17.89 -11.02 -24.09
CA GLN A 435 -18.10 -10.05 -25.17
C GLN A 435 -17.67 -8.64 -24.74
N LYS A 436 -18.08 -8.19 -23.55
CA LYS A 436 -17.75 -6.84 -23.04
C LYS A 436 -16.25 -6.69 -22.78
N LEU A 437 -15.58 -7.70 -22.25
CA LEU A 437 -14.13 -7.70 -22.00
C LEU A 437 -13.33 -7.68 -23.31
N ASN A 438 -13.74 -8.46 -24.31
CA ASN A 438 -13.16 -8.41 -25.66
C ASN A 438 -13.30 -7.02 -26.28
N ALA A 439 -14.48 -6.40 -26.18
CA ALA A 439 -14.69 -5.02 -26.66
C ALA A 439 -13.84 -3.99 -25.90
N ALA A 440 -13.61 -4.19 -24.59
CA ALA A 440 -12.91 -3.25 -23.74
C ALA A 440 -11.37 -3.30 -23.89
N TYR A 441 -10.81 -4.50 -24.05
CA TYR A 441 -9.36 -4.76 -24.02
C TYR A 441 -8.79 -5.35 -25.31
N GLY A 442 -9.65 -5.81 -26.23
CA GLY A 442 -9.29 -6.54 -27.42
C GLY A 442 -9.47 -8.06 -27.26
N ASP A 443 -9.81 -8.72 -28.36
CA ASP A 443 -10.10 -10.16 -28.40
C ASP A 443 -8.96 -11.00 -27.84
N GLY A 444 -9.32 -11.96 -26.98
CA GLY A 444 -8.38 -12.94 -26.44
C GLY A 444 -7.41 -12.41 -25.40
N LYS A 445 -7.57 -11.17 -24.90
CA LYS A 445 -6.73 -10.65 -23.80
C LYS A 445 -7.11 -11.24 -22.45
N ILE A 446 -8.41 -11.28 -22.17
CA ILE A 446 -8.99 -11.83 -20.94
C ILE A 446 -10.02 -12.86 -21.36
N THR A 447 -9.92 -14.07 -20.82
CA THR A 447 -10.96 -15.09 -20.92
C THR A 447 -11.80 -15.07 -19.65
N ALA A 448 -13.12 -15.04 -19.81
CA ALA A 448 -14.09 -15.35 -18.78
C ALA A 448 -14.57 -16.79 -19.02
N ASP A 449 -14.32 -17.71 -18.10
CA ASP A 449 -14.74 -19.11 -18.19
C ASP A 449 -15.62 -19.49 -17.01
N ALA A 450 -16.48 -20.50 -17.19
CA ALA A 450 -17.22 -21.09 -16.08
C ALA A 450 -16.27 -21.87 -15.16
N ASP A 451 -16.46 -21.73 -13.86
CA ASP A 451 -15.80 -22.54 -12.85
C ASP A 451 -16.61 -23.83 -12.58
N ALA A 452 -15.92 -24.89 -12.16
CA ALA A 452 -16.53 -26.15 -11.74
C ALA A 452 -17.48 -26.00 -10.54
N SER A 453 -17.35 -24.92 -9.78
CA SER A 453 -18.22 -24.57 -8.64
C SER A 453 -19.51 -23.82 -9.02
N GLY A 454 -19.74 -23.53 -10.32
CA GLY A 454 -20.84 -22.67 -10.77
C GLY A 454 -20.53 -21.17 -10.70
N GLY A 455 -19.29 -20.80 -10.42
CA GLY A 455 -18.77 -19.44 -10.52
C GLY A 455 -18.20 -19.11 -11.91
N LEU A 456 -17.49 -17.98 -12.01
CA LEU A 456 -16.71 -17.57 -13.16
C LEU A 456 -15.25 -17.38 -12.79
N THR A 457 -14.37 -17.64 -13.75
CA THR A 457 -12.94 -17.34 -13.67
C THR A 457 -12.56 -16.32 -14.73
N PHE A 458 -11.67 -15.39 -14.39
CA PHE A 458 -11.08 -14.44 -15.33
C PHE A 458 -9.58 -14.68 -15.41
N GLN A 459 -9.11 -15.11 -16.58
CA GLN A 459 -7.72 -15.46 -16.84
C GLN A 459 -7.15 -14.61 -17.98
N MET A 460 -5.90 -14.17 -17.85
CA MET A 460 -5.19 -13.54 -18.97
C MET A 460 -4.55 -14.61 -19.86
N ASN A 461 -4.77 -14.54 -21.18
CA ASN A 461 -4.24 -15.56 -22.12
C ASN A 461 -2.83 -15.23 -22.64
N SER A 462 -2.38 -13.99 -22.51
CA SER A 462 -1.13 -13.52 -23.14
C SER A 462 -0.49 -12.39 -22.35
N GLY A 463 -0.21 -12.67 -21.08
CA GLY A 463 0.45 -11.73 -20.17
C GLY A 463 1.82 -12.22 -19.70
N SER A 464 2.66 -11.27 -19.29
CA SER A 464 3.85 -11.56 -18.47
C SER A 464 3.40 -12.11 -17.11
N GLU A 465 4.23 -12.91 -16.43
CA GLU A 465 4.01 -13.32 -15.02
C GLU A 465 3.85 -12.11 -14.07
N THR A 466 4.18 -10.91 -14.54
CA THR A 466 4.02 -9.63 -13.83
C THR A 466 2.69 -8.93 -14.07
N ASP A 467 1.87 -9.38 -15.02
CA ASP A 467 0.64 -8.70 -15.37
C ASP A 467 -0.43 -8.90 -14.29
N VAL A 468 -1.14 -7.82 -13.98
CA VAL A 468 -2.16 -7.78 -12.95
C VAL A 468 -3.49 -7.44 -13.60
N LEU A 469 -4.43 -8.37 -13.46
CA LEU A 469 -5.85 -8.14 -13.69
C LEU A 469 -6.50 -7.97 -12.32
N SER A 470 -7.40 -6.99 -12.19
CA SER A 470 -8.23 -6.82 -11.01
C SER A 470 -9.64 -6.34 -11.32
N ILE A 471 -10.57 -6.65 -10.43
CA ILE A 471 -11.94 -6.14 -10.43
C ILE A 471 -12.02 -5.10 -9.32
N SER A 472 -11.84 -3.83 -9.69
CA SER A 472 -11.51 -2.77 -8.73
C SER A 472 -12.72 -2.19 -7.99
N ALA A 473 -13.87 -2.06 -8.66
CA ALA A 473 -15.04 -1.40 -8.09
C ALA A 473 -16.32 -1.72 -8.87
N SER A 474 -17.47 -1.43 -8.24
CA SER A 474 -18.77 -1.30 -8.90
C SER A 474 -19.45 0.00 -8.45
N ASP A 475 -20.26 0.60 -9.33
CA ASP A 475 -21.07 1.78 -9.04
C ASP A 475 -22.33 1.49 -8.21
N LYS A 476 -22.74 0.22 -8.11
CA LYS A 476 -23.93 -0.24 -7.41
C LYS A 476 -23.56 -1.19 -6.27
N SER A 477 -24.07 -0.90 -5.08
CA SER A 477 -23.94 -1.80 -3.93
C SER A 477 -24.64 -3.13 -4.20
N GLY A 478 -24.06 -4.25 -3.75
CA GLY A 478 -24.64 -5.57 -3.91
C GLY A 478 -24.31 -6.26 -5.25
N VAL A 479 -23.47 -5.65 -6.09
CA VAL A 479 -22.88 -6.34 -7.25
C VAL A 479 -21.61 -7.09 -6.86
N LEU A 480 -20.69 -6.38 -6.18
CA LEU A 480 -19.47 -6.95 -5.60
C LEU A 480 -19.64 -7.15 -4.08
N GLY A 481 -18.79 -8.00 -3.52
CA GLY A 481 -18.82 -8.50 -2.15
C GLY A 481 -19.22 -9.98 -2.08
N LYS A 482 -19.00 -10.62 -0.93
CA LYS A 482 -19.37 -12.03 -0.69
C LYS A 482 -20.86 -12.30 -0.92
N ASP A 483 -21.72 -11.35 -0.51
CA ASP A 483 -23.18 -11.42 -0.72
C ASP A 483 -23.65 -10.63 -1.95
N GLY A 484 -22.69 -10.16 -2.76
CA GLY A 484 -22.99 -9.48 -4.01
C GLY A 484 -23.34 -10.49 -5.11
N ALA A 485 -24.00 -10.02 -6.16
CA ALA A 485 -24.42 -10.83 -7.30
C ALA A 485 -23.27 -11.62 -7.96
N LEU A 486 -22.05 -11.06 -7.97
CA LEU A 486 -20.86 -11.71 -8.52
C LEU A 486 -20.05 -12.49 -7.48
N HIS A 487 -20.46 -12.53 -6.20
CA HIS A 487 -19.78 -13.29 -5.13
C HIS A 487 -18.26 -13.10 -5.10
N ILE A 488 -17.79 -11.87 -5.29
CA ILE A 488 -16.37 -11.54 -5.42
C ILE A 488 -16.06 -10.20 -4.78
N TYR A 489 -14.98 -10.10 -4.01
CA TYR A 489 -14.63 -8.86 -3.33
C TYR A 489 -14.22 -7.76 -4.31
N ALA A 490 -14.52 -6.51 -3.95
CA ALA A 490 -13.94 -5.38 -4.65
C ALA A 490 -12.43 -5.33 -4.38
N GLY A 491 -11.64 -5.15 -5.43
CA GLY A 491 -10.19 -5.22 -5.38
C GLY A 491 -9.61 -6.62 -5.55
N GLU A 492 -10.43 -7.65 -5.80
CA GLU A 492 -9.91 -8.96 -6.17
C GLU A 492 -9.03 -8.88 -7.41
N SER A 493 -7.95 -9.65 -7.39
CA SER A 493 -6.96 -9.67 -8.45
C SER A 493 -6.46 -11.08 -8.68
N ASN A 494 -5.75 -11.28 -9.78
CA ASN A 494 -5.06 -12.53 -10.03
C ASN A 494 -3.78 -12.70 -9.17
N ARG A 495 -3.64 -11.94 -8.10
CA ARG A 495 -2.64 -12.04 -7.03
C ARG A 495 -3.34 -12.23 -5.70
N ILE A 496 -2.61 -12.77 -4.72
CA ILE A 496 -3.12 -12.92 -3.35
C ILE A 496 -3.58 -11.55 -2.83
N ASN A 497 -4.83 -11.52 -2.36
CA ASN A 497 -5.37 -10.38 -1.66
C ASN A 497 -4.91 -10.38 -0.19
N THR A 498 -3.88 -9.59 0.16
CA THR A 498 -3.33 -9.53 1.53
C THR A 498 -4.24 -8.82 2.54
N SER A 499 -5.41 -8.35 2.12
CA SER A 499 -6.41 -7.76 3.03
C SER A 499 -7.42 -8.77 3.58
N LYS A 500 -7.45 -9.99 3.01
CA LYS A 500 -8.26 -11.10 3.50
C LYS A 500 -7.62 -11.81 4.70
N THR A 501 -8.42 -12.53 5.47
CA THR A 501 -7.88 -13.38 6.55
C THR A 501 -7.13 -14.58 5.96
N LEU A 502 -6.23 -15.19 6.73
CA LEU A 502 -5.54 -16.41 6.29
C LEU A 502 -6.51 -17.56 6.00
N ARG A 503 -7.64 -17.62 6.72
CA ARG A 503 -8.70 -18.61 6.49
C ARG A 503 -9.38 -18.38 5.14
N ASP A 504 -9.69 -17.13 4.80
CA ASP A 504 -10.28 -16.77 3.49
C ASP A 504 -9.34 -17.09 2.32
N ILE A 505 -8.04 -16.82 2.47
CA ILE A 505 -7.04 -17.05 1.41
C ILE A 505 -6.72 -18.56 1.26
N SER A 506 -7.01 -19.39 2.26
CA SER A 506 -6.59 -20.81 2.27
C SER A 506 -7.08 -21.61 1.06
N GLY A 507 -8.28 -21.29 0.53
CA GLY A 507 -8.83 -21.90 -0.68
C GLY A 507 -8.26 -21.36 -2.00
N GLU A 508 -7.58 -20.21 -1.96
CA GLU A 508 -7.01 -19.52 -3.14
C GLU A 508 -5.53 -19.87 -3.35
N LEU A 509 -4.91 -20.57 -2.39
CA LEU A 509 -3.52 -21.01 -2.48
C LEU A 509 -3.39 -22.15 -3.49
N SER A 510 -2.50 -21.97 -4.47
CA SER A 510 -2.26 -22.99 -5.51
C SER A 510 -1.55 -24.26 -5.02
N SER A 511 -1.16 -24.32 -3.74
CA SER A 511 -0.59 -25.51 -3.10
C SER A 511 -1.00 -25.61 -1.64
N SER A 512 -1.28 -26.84 -1.16
CA SER A 512 -1.46 -27.09 0.26
C SER A 512 -0.15 -26.83 0.99
N LEU A 513 -0.21 -26.13 2.12
CA LEU A 513 0.92 -26.06 3.05
C LEU A 513 1.30 -27.51 3.47
N PRO A 514 2.57 -27.89 3.39
CA PRO A 514 3.04 -29.25 3.68
C PRO A 514 2.82 -29.67 5.14
#